data_AF-A0A150FTW9-F1
#
_entry.id   AF-A0A150FTW9-F1
#
_cell.length_a   1.000
_cell.length_b   1.000
_cell.length_c   1.000
_cell.angle_alpha   90.00
_cell.angle_beta   90.00
_cell.angle_gamma   90.00
#
_symmetry.space_group_name_H-M   'P 1'
#
loop_
_entity.id
_entity.type
_entity.pdbx_description
1 polymer ?
#
loop_
_entity_poly.entity_id
_entity_poly.type
_entity_poly.pdbx_seq_one_letter_code
_entity_poly.pdbx_strand_id
1 'polypeptide(L)'
;MSRHHWSFHVWPQLFPELAERIVGCIERNEIASTFRRLNKATAEQFSGPQHTTIHLSEPVPPHAFAAHWLAPGATRGLTLTRRADLMRLVAASGVLPNMEVALQAAGFTGAACKAFNAAAGAGQLSMCQWLWDYSRRREDLHEACCAGAALGPAAALPGHGEALARLAWLGGRGYPFDAKAVVAATRSGNTAAVQHLLEWVPVDEPRARNHIVYLAAGGRHLAVLQALHVAGWPIDRYMADATCEAAKKGHLQVLSWLLEVQWVEPLLDVVLDESLFAAAAGSGSVELLAWLRERGCRWSGYTFVRAAESGCAAAMEWLAEEGCPVEVSWGSRGSELALAAGSNEGLVIVYRWGGCA
;
A
#
# COMPACT_ATOMS: atom_id res chain seq x y z
N MET A 1 19.26 38.80 -36.26
CA MET A 1 18.92 39.36 -34.93
C MET A 1 18.78 38.21 -33.95
N SER A 2 19.78 38.04 -33.08
CA SER A 2 19.82 37.00 -32.05
C SER A 2 18.64 37.17 -31.10
N ARG A 3 17.73 36.19 -31.04
CA ARG A 3 16.68 36.13 -30.01
C ARG A 3 17.38 35.76 -28.70
N HIS A 4 17.94 36.75 -28.00
CA HIS A 4 18.40 36.57 -26.63
C HIS A 4 17.17 36.25 -25.77
N HIS A 5 17.04 34.99 -25.37
CA HIS A 5 15.94 34.52 -24.55
C HIS A 5 15.99 35.26 -23.20
N TRP A 6 14.94 36.02 -22.91
CA TRP A 6 14.71 36.79 -21.68
C TRP A 6 15.00 36.01 -20.39
N SER A 7 14.91 34.67 -20.42
CA SER A 7 15.23 33.78 -19.29
C SER A 7 16.68 33.87 -18.78
N PHE A 8 17.63 34.38 -19.58
CA PHE A 8 19.04 34.51 -19.17
C PHE A 8 19.30 35.68 -18.20
N HIS A 9 18.49 36.74 -18.23
CA HIS A 9 18.70 37.92 -17.39
C HIS A 9 17.79 37.96 -16.16
N VAL A 10 16.61 37.36 -16.26
CA VAL A 10 15.58 37.47 -15.21
C VAL A 10 15.85 36.54 -14.04
N TRP A 11 16.36 35.32 -14.28
CA TRP A 11 16.54 34.33 -13.22
C TRP A 11 17.61 34.69 -12.17
N PRO A 12 18.80 35.18 -12.56
CA PRO A 12 19.80 35.64 -11.58
C PRO A 12 19.36 36.87 -10.78
N GLN A 13 18.30 37.56 -11.20
CA GLN A 13 17.76 38.78 -10.58
C GLN A 13 16.45 38.54 -9.81
N LEU A 14 15.94 37.30 -9.82
CA LEU A 14 14.70 36.92 -9.13
C LEU A 14 14.95 36.75 -7.63
N PHE A 15 14.07 37.32 -6.80
CA PHE A 15 14.11 37.08 -5.36
C PHE A 15 13.96 35.59 -5.05
N PRO A 16 14.74 35.04 -4.09
CA PRO A 16 14.72 33.62 -3.76
C PRO A 16 13.32 33.08 -3.45
N GLU A 17 12.49 33.83 -2.70
CA GLU A 17 11.13 33.38 -2.37
C GLU A 17 10.22 33.28 -3.61
N LEU A 18 10.46 34.11 -4.62
CA LEU A 18 9.68 34.14 -5.84
C LEU A 18 10.14 33.04 -6.81
N ALA A 19 11.45 32.76 -6.85
CA ALA A 19 12.00 31.61 -7.54
C ALA A 19 11.47 30.28 -6.95
N GLU A 20 11.43 30.15 -5.62
CA GLU A 20 10.87 28.96 -4.95
C GLU A 20 9.37 28.77 -5.23
N ARG A 21 8.58 29.85 -5.24
CA ARG A 21 7.16 29.77 -5.60
C ARG A 21 6.92 29.37 -7.06
N ILE A 22 7.75 29.86 -7.99
CA ILE A 22 7.67 29.45 -9.40
C ILE A 22 8.01 27.97 -9.52
N VAL A 23 9.07 27.51 -8.86
CA VAL A 23 9.50 26.09 -8.87
C VAL A 23 8.46 25.19 -8.24
N GLY A 24 7.81 25.61 -7.15
CA GLY A 24 6.72 24.87 -6.51
C GLY A 24 5.51 24.65 -7.41
N CYS A 25 5.38 25.41 -8.50
CA CYS A 25 4.31 25.28 -9.49
C CYS A 25 4.72 24.44 -10.71
N ILE A 26 5.98 24.02 -10.83
CA ILE A 26 6.51 23.29 -11.98
C ILE A 26 6.68 21.81 -11.62
N GLU A 27 6.34 20.91 -12.53
CA GLU A 27 6.50 19.48 -12.30
C GLU A 27 7.98 19.08 -12.17
N ARG A 28 8.27 18.10 -11.31
CA ARG A 28 9.65 17.68 -10.99
C ARG A 28 10.48 17.35 -12.24
N ASN A 29 9.87 16.63 -13.19
CA ASN A 29 10.54 16.24 -14.42
C ASN A 29 10.76 17.42 -15.39
N GLU A 30 9.92 18.45 -15.36
CA GLU A 30 10.13 19.67 -16.13
C GLU A 30 11.34 20.46 -15.60
N ILE A 31 11.50 20.50 -14.27
CA ILE A 31 12.68 21.08 -13.63
C ILE A 31 13.94 20.36 -14.11
N ALA A 32 13.96 19.02 -14.02
CA ALA A 32 15.13 18.22 -14.36
C ALA A 32 15.48 18.24 -15.85
N SER A 33 14.48 18.17 -16.75
CA SER A 33 14.69 17.98 -18.18
C SER A 33 14.81 19.29 -18.97
N THR A 34 14.12 20.35 -18.54
CA THR A 34 14.03 21.61 -19.28
C THR A 34 14.60 22.76 -18.46
N PHE A 35 14.08 22.99 -17.24
CA PHE A 35 14.36 24.20 -16.48
C PHE A 35 15.82 24.31 -16.02
N ARG A 36 16.40 23.21 -15.56
CA ARG A 36 17.81 23.11 -15.19
C ARG A 36 18.75 23.42 -16.36
N ARG A 37 18.33 23.13 -17.59
CA ARG A 37 19.13 23.29 -18.83
C ARG A 37 19.03 24.69 -19.44
N LEU A 38 18.25 25.60 -18.86
CA LEU A 38 18.04 26.95 -19.40
C LEU A 38 19.29 27.83 -19.29
N ASN A 39 19.94 27.90 -18.14
CA ASN A 39 21.17 28.66 -17.94
C ASN A 39 22.05 28.10 -16.79
N LYS A 40 23.23 28.69 -16.58
CA LYS A 40 24.18 28.25 -15.56
C LYS A 40 23.65 28.45 -14.13
N ALA A 41 22.97 29.56 -13.85
CA ALA A 41 22.41 29.84 -12.53
C ALA A 41 21.32 28.84 -12.13
N THR A 42 20.41 28.49 -13.05
CA THR A 42 19.42 27.43 -12.84
C THR A 42 20.09 26.06 -12.65
N ALA A 43 21.19 25.77 -13.38
CA ALA A 43 21.89 24.50 -13.25
C ALA A 43 22.59 24.34 -11.88
N GLU A 44 23.14 25.43 -11.34
CA GLU A 44 23.76 25.46 -10.00
C GLU A 44 22.70 25.33 -8.90
N GLN A 45 21.61 26.09 -9.01
CA GLN A 45 20.51 26.09 -8.03
C GLN A 45 19.79 24.73 -7.96
N PHE A 46 19.62 24.04 -9.11
CA PHE A 46 18.94 22.75 -9.20
C PHE A 46 19.92 21.58 -9.43
N SER A 47 21.01 21.57 -8.67
CA SER A 47 22.07 20.54 -8.75
C SER A 47 21.80 19.31 -7.87
N GLY A 48 20.91 19.42 -6.88
CA GLY A 48 20.56 18.33 -5.98
C GLY A 48 19.89 17.13 -6.66
N PRO A 49 20.03 15.90 -6.14
CA PRO A 49 19.56 14.66 -6.78
C PRO A 49 18.07 14.65 -7.14
N GLN A 50 17.25 15.34 -6.35
CA GLN A 50 15.81 15.54 -6.57
C GLN A 50 15.46 16.33 -7.84
N HIS A 51 16.40 17.12 -8.36
CA HIS A 51 16.24 17.94 -9.57
C HIS A 51 17.10 17.45 -10.75
N THR A 52 17.83 16.35 -10.58
CA THR A 52 18.66 15.74 -11.62
C THR A 52 18.16 14.37 -12.05
N THR A 53 17.37 13.71 -11.21
CA THR A 53 16.78 12.40 -11.48
C THR A 53 15.42 12.56 -12.16
N ILE A 54 15.22 11.90 -13.30
CA ILE A 54 13.94 11.84 -13.99
C ILE A 54 13.12 10.67 -13.46
N HIS A 55 11.91 10.94 -12.99
CA HIS A 55 10.95 9.94 -12.54
C HIS A 55 10.01 9.55 -13.68
N LEU A 56 10.30 8.43 -14.35
CA LEU A 56 9.55 8.01 -15.55
C LEU A 56 8.08 7.64 -15.28
N SER A 57 7.68 7.46 -14.03
CA SER A 57 6.27 7.27 -13.63
C SER A 57 5.48 8.57 -13.54
N GLU A 58 6.16 9.72 -13.55
CA GLU A 58 5.56 11.05 -13.61
C GLU A 58 5.65 11.58 -15.05
N PRO A 59 4.80 12.54 -15.46
CA PRO A 59 4.86 13.10 -16.80
C PRO A 59 6.26 13.63 -17.12
N VAL A 60 6.80 13.23 -18.28
CA VAL A 60 8.06 13.76 -18.82
C VAL A 60 7.72 14.52 -20.10
N PRO A 61 8.27 15.73 -20.33
CA PRO A 61 8.03 16.46 -21.58
C PRO A 61 8.38 15.61 -22.82
N PRO A 62 7.46 15.47 -23.80
CA PRO A 62 7.65 14.54 -24.92
C PRO A 62 8.91 14.74 -25.74
N HIS A 63 9.29 16.00 -25.96
CA HIS A 63 10.50 16.33 -26.71
C HIS A 63 11.77 15.87 -25.98
N ALA A 64 11.82 16.00 -24.66
CA ALA A 64 12.98 15.60 -23.85
C ALA A 64 13.08 14.07 -23.76
N PHE A 65 11.93 13.40 -23.59
CA PHE A 65 11.85 11.94 -23.59
C PHE A 65 12.29 11.36 -24.94
N ALA A 66 11.79 11.90 -26.05
CA ALA A 66 12.18 11.50 -27.41
C ALA A 66 13.68 11.70 -27.68
N ALA A 67 14.24 12.84 -27.29
CA ALA A 67 15.67 13.11 -27.47
C ALA A 67 16.57 12.09 -26.77
N HIS A 68 16.14 11.55 -25.63
CA HIS A 68 16.89 10.53 -24.91
C HIS A 68 16.69 9.12 -25.50
N TRP A 69 15.45 8.70 -25.70
CA TRP A 69 15.13 7.31 -26.03
C TRP A 69 15.24 6.95 -27.51
N LEU A 70 15.16 7.94 -28.41
CA LEU A 70 15.41 7.72 -29.84
C LEU A 70 16.88 7.92 -30.23
N ALA A 71 17.76 8.26 -29.27
CA ALA A 71 19.18 8.37 -29.54
C ALA A 71 19.77 7.00 -29.94
N PRO A 72 20.71 6.95 -30.91
CA PRO A 72 21.33 5.70 -31.33
C PRO A 72 21.95 4.96 -30.15
N GLY A 73 21.51 3.72 -29.93
CA GLY A 73 22.04 2.86 -28.87
C GLY A 73 21.42 3.05 -27.48
N ALA A 74 20.42 3.94 -27.31
CA ALA A 74 19.76 4.18 -26.03
C ALA A 74 19.23 2.91 -25.34
N THR A 75 18.77 1.94 -26.13
CA THR A 75 18.23 0.65 -25.62
C THR A 75 19.21 -0.53 -25.76
N ARG A 76 20.42 -0.30 -26.30
CA ARG A 76 21.40 -1.37 -26.61
C ARG A 76 21.95 -2.07 -25.37
N GLY A 77 22.02 -1.36 -24.23
CA GLY A 77 22.44 -1.92 -22.94
C GLY A 77 21.30 -2.42 -22.05
N LEU A 78 20.03 -2.29 -22.47
CA LEU A 78 18.89 -2.66 -21.63
C LEU A 78 18.52 -4.14 -21.81
N THR A 79 18.44 -4.85 -20.68
CA THR A 79 17.86 -6.19 -20.61
C THR A 79 16.36 -6.16 -20.93
N LEU A 80 15.79 -7.31 -21.30
CA LEU A 80 14.34 -7.43 -21.55
C LEU A 80 13.50 -6.95 -20.34
N THR A 81 13.91 -7.29 -19.12
CA THR A 81 13.23 -6.83 -17.90
C THR A 81 13.23 -5.31 -17.77
N ARG A 82 14.37 -4.66 -18.03
CA ARG A 82 14.47 -3.19 -17.95
C ARG A 82 13.64 -2.49 -19.02
N ARG A 83 13.52 -3.09 -20.21
CA ARG A 83 12.63 -2.59 -21.27
C ARG A 83 11.16 -2.71 -20.86
N ALA A 84 10.78 -3.81 -20.21
CA ALA A 84 9.43 -3.95 -19.66
C ALA A 84 9.15 -2.94 -18.53
N ASP A 85 10.14 -2.66 -17.66
CA ASP A 85 10.03 -1.63 -16.64
C ASP A 85 9.87 -0.22 -17.23
N LEU A 86 10.58 0.10 -18.31
CA LEU A 86 10.41 1.35 -19.04
C LEU A 86 8.95 1.54 -19.49
N MET A 87 8.38 0.53 -20.16
CA MET A 87 6.97 0.55 -20.59
C MET A 87 6.01 0.72 -19.42
N ARG A 88 6.26 -0.01 -18.32
CA ARG A 88 5.44 0.06 -17.11
C ARG A 88 5.43 1.46 -16.49
N LEU A 89 6.60 2.09 -16.39
CA LEU A 89 6.73 3.44 -15.82
C LEU A 89 6.09 4.49 -16.72
N VAL A 90 6.37 4.44 -18.02
CA VAL A 90 5.79 5.39 -18.99
C VAL A 90 4.27 5.27 -19.05
N ALA A 91 3.73 4.05 -18.99
CA ALA A 91 2.29 3.82 -18.92
C ALA A 91 1.66 4.42 -17.65
N ALA A 92 2.35 4.35 -16.51
CA ALA A 92 1.89 5.01 -15.27
C ALA A 92 1.87 6.54 -15.38
N SER A 93 2.77 7.14 -16.17
CA SER A 93 2.81 8.61 -16.38
C SER A 93 1.62 9.15 -17.18
N GLY A 94 0.96 8.32 -17.99
CA GLY A 94 -0.18 8.72 -18.81
C GLY A 94 0.13 9.52 -20.07
N VAL A 95 1.40 9.83 -20.36
CA VAL A 95 1.80 10.63 -21.53
C VAL A 95 1.87 9.75 -22.78
N LEU A 96 0.80 9.74 -23.59
CA LEU A 96 0.68 8.92 -24.81
C LEU A 96 1.86 9.08 -25.79
N PRO A 97 2.34 10.30 -26.13
CA PRO A 97 3.50 10.44 -27.02
C PRO A 97 4.76 9.75 -26.50
N ASN A 98 4.97 9.72 -25.18
CA ASN A 98 6.12 9.02 -24.59
C ASN A 98 5.97 7.51 -24.73
N MET A 99 4.74 7.00 -24.67
CA MET A 99 4.48 5.57 -24.85
C MET A 99 4.81 5.12 -26.27
N GLU A 100 4.46 5.91 -27.28
CA GLU A 100 4.81 5.64 -28.68
C GLU A 100 6.32 5.65 -28.91
N VAL A 101 7.02 6.63 -28.33
CA VAL A 101 8.49 6.70 -28.36
C VAL A 101 9.12 5.50 -27.66
N ALA A 102 8.64 5.15 -26.47
CA ALA A 102 9.14 4.00 -25.72
C ALA A 102 8.96 2.71 -26.53
N LEU A 103 7.78 2.54 -27.14
CA LEU A 103 7.46 1.44 -28.04
C LEU A 103 8.44 1.35 -29.20
N GLN A 104 8.71 2.47 -29.88
CA GLN A 104 9.66 2.51 -30.98
C GLN A 104 11.09 2.16 -30.54
N ALA A 105 11.50 2.61 -29.35
CA ALA A 105 12.86 2.41 -28.85
C ALA A 105 13.11 0.99 -28.30
N ALA A 106 12.13 0.42 -27.60
CA ALA A 106 12.33 -0.80 -26.79
C ALA A 106 11.39 -1.97 -27.13
N GLY A 107 10.25 -1.72 -27.79
CA GLY A 107 9.23 -2.74 -28.08
C GLY A 107 8.44 -3.22 -26.86
N PHE A 108 7.39 -4.02 -27.09
CA PHE A 108 6.48 -4.52 -26.04
C PHE A 108 6.84 -5.89 -25.45
N THR A 109 8.04 -6.43 -25.69
CA THR A 109 8.38 -7.83 -25.37
C THR A 109 8.08 -8.22 -23.91
N GLY A 110 6.92 -8.87 -23.68
CA GLY A 110 6.43 -9.26 -22.35
C GLY A 110 6.01 -8.10 -21.42
N ALA A 111 5.61 -6.96 -21.99
CA ALA A 111 5.37 -5.73 -21.22
C ALA A 111 3.95 -5.15 -21.33
N ALA A 112 3.12 -5.58 -22.29
CA ALA A 112 1.81 -4.98 -22.54
C ALA A 112 0.86 -5.11 -21.34
N CYS A 113 0.73 -6.32 -20.76
CA CYS A 113 -0.04 -6.55 -19.54
C CYS A 113 0.47 -5.71 -18.35
N LYS A 114 1.80 -5.65 -18.15
CA LYS A 114 2.41 -4.85 -17.07
C LYS A 114 2.18 -3.34 -17.25
N ALA A 115 2.30 -2.83 -18.47
CA ALA A 115 2.02 -1.44 -18.81
C ALA A 115 0.54 -1.10 -18.59
N PHE A 116 -0.36 -1.99 -19.00
CA PHE A 116 -1.80 -1.82 -18.81
C PHE A 116 -2.18 -1.78 -17.32
N ASN A 117 -1.62 -2.67 -16.50
CA ASN A 117 -1.84 -2.68 -15.05
C ASN A 117 -1.29 -1.42 -14.37
N ALA A 118 -0.13 -0.94 -14.81
CA ALA A 118 0.46 0.28 -14.28
C ALA A 118 -0.33 1.53 -14.67
N ALA A 119 -0.81 1.62 -15.91
CA ALA A 119 -1.72 2.67 -16.33
C ALA A 119 -3.03 2.62 -15.52
N ALA A 120 -3.59 1.44 -15.29
CA ALA A 120 -4.81 1.27 -14.51
C ALA A 120 -4.62 1.68 -13.04
N GLY A 121 -3.52 1.25 -12.42
CA GLY A 121 -3.17 1.58 -11.04
C GLY A 121 -2.64 2.99 -10.82
N ALA A 122 -2.19 3.69 -11.86
CA ALA A 122 -1.90 5.13 -11.84
C ALA A 122 -3.10 5.97 -12.29
N GLY A 123 -4.17 5.30 -12.71
CA GLY A 123 -5.42 5.92 -13.05
C GLY A 123 -5.49 6.60 -14.43
N GLN A 124 -4.63 6.21 -15.34
CA GLN A 124 -4.47 6.80 -16.68
C GLN A 124 -5.44 6.17 -17.70
N LEU A 125 -6.70 6.61 -17.71
CA LEU A 125 -7.76 6.04 -18.55
C LEU A 125 -7.45 6.06 -20.05
N SER A 126 -6.98 7.19 -20.57
CA SER A 126 -6.63 7.32 -22.00
C SER A 126 -5.51 6.36 -22.40
N MET A 127 -4.55 6.14 -21.50
CA MET A 127 -3.46 5.17 -21.69
C MET A 127 -4.00 3.74 -21.67
N CYS A 128 -4.85 3.39 -20.70
CA CYS A 128 -5.52 2.08 -20.68
C CYS A 128 -6.29 1.82 -21.97
N GLN A 129 -7.09 2.78 -22.44
CA GLN A 129 -7.83 2.65 -23.69
C GLN A 129 -6.90 2.41 -24.87
N TRP A 130 -5.84 3.22 -24.99
CA TRP A 130 -4.88 3.08 -26.08
C TRP A 130 -4.17 1.73 -26.05
N LEU A 131 -3.68 1.28 -24.88
CA LEU A 131 -3.00 0.00 -24.70
C LEU A 131 -3.91 -1.18 -25.02
N TRP A 132 -5.18 -1.08 -24.64
CA TRP A 132 -6.20 -2.07 -24.96
C TRP A 132 -6.39 -2.21 -26.47
N ASP A 133 -6.70 -1.10 -27.15
CA ASP A 133 -6.95 -1.06 -28.59
C ASP A 133 -5.71 -1.49 -29.38
N TYR A 134 -4.52 -1.08 -28.93
CA TYR A 134 -3.25 -1.49 -29.52
C TYR A 134 -3.04 -3.00 -29.40
N SER A 135 -3.28 -3.58 -28.22
CA SER A 135 -3.04 -5.01 -27.99
C SER A 135 -3.94 -5.94 -28.79
N ARG A 136 -5.18 -5.54 -29.07
CA ARG A 136 -6.13 -6.32 -29.88
C ARG A 136 -5.82 -6.32 -31.36
N ARG A 137 -5.10 -5.31 -31.86
CA ARG A 137 -4.73 -5.19 -33.28
C ARG A 137 -3.46 -5.97 -33.63
N ARG A 138 -2.77 -6.54 -32.63
CA ARG A 138 -1.42 -7.08 -32.75
C ARG A 138 -1.37 -8.52 -32.22
N GLU A 139 -1.36 -9.48 -33.14
CA GLU A 139 -1.27 -10.91 -32.80
C GLU A 139 0.13 -11.34 -32.31
N ASP A 140 1.16 -10.53 -32.57
CA ASP A 140 2.56 -10.80 -32.20
C ASP A 140 2.88 -10.51 -30.73
N LEU A 141 1.93 -9.97 -29.97
CA LEU A 141 2.10 -9.74 -28.54
C LEU A 141 1.92 -11.03 -27.76
N HIS A 142 3.02 -11.53 -27.20
CA HIS A 142 3.05 -12.74 -26.38
C HIS A 142 2.09 -12.69 -25.16
N GLU A 143 1.81 -11.48 -24.66
CA GLU A 143 0.94 -11.26 -23.50
C GLU A 143 0.01 -10.07 -23.77
N ALA A 144 -1.15 -10.34 -24.35
CA ALA A 144 -2.17 -9.32 -24.59
C ALA A 144 -2.68 -8.73 -23.26
N CYS A 145 -3.13 -7.47 -23.30
CA CYS A 145 -3.77 -6.86 -22.14
C CYS A 145 -5.00 -7.68 -21.76
N CYS A 146 -5.09 -8.13 -20.51
CA CYS A 146 -6.25 -8.84 -20.00
C CYS A 146 -6.88 -8.05 -18.86
N ALA A 147 -8.22 -8.00 -18.85
CA ALA A 147 -8.95 -7.14 -17.93
C ALA A 147 -8.81 -7.56 -16.46
N GLY A 148 -8.75 -8.86 -16.19
CA GLY A 148 -8.54 -9.39 -14.84
C GLY A 148 -7.25 -8.90 -14.19
N ALA A 149 -6.23 -8.55 -14.98
CA ALA A 149 -4.97 -8.05 -14.44
C ALA A 149 -5.05 -6.57 -14.03
N ALA A 150 -5.92 -5.76 -14.67
CA ALA A 150 -6.09 -4.34 -14.39
C ALA A 150 -7.15 -4.03 -13.33
N LEU A 151 -8.11 -4.94 -13.13
CA LEU A 151 -9.17 -4.77 -12.14
C LEU A 151 -8.62 -4.62 -10.72
N GLY A 152 -7.64 -5.45 -10.32
CA GLY A 152 -6.99 -5.34 -9.01
C GLY A 152 -6.35 -3.97 -8.76
N PRO A 153 -5.40 -3.53 -9.61
CA PRO A 153 -4.79 -2.20 -9.52
C PRO A 153 -5.80 -1.05 -9.53
N ALA A 154 -6.83 -1.10 -10.38
CA ALA A 154 -7.87 -0.07 -10.42
C ALA A 154 -8.71 -0.03 -9.14
N ALA A 155 -9.03 -1.20 -8.57
CA ALA A 155 -9.80 -1.30 -7.34
C ALA A 155 -9.01 -0.83 -6.10
N ALA A 156 -7.68 -0.90 -6.15
CA ALA A 156 -6.77 -0.52 -5.06
C ALA A 156 -6.42 0.98 -5.02
N LEU A 157 -7.00 1.80 -5.90
CA LEU A 157 -6.71 3.24 -5.96
C LEU A 157 -7.17 3.95 -4.68
N PRO A 158 -6.42 4.95 -4.18
CA PRO A 158 -6.72 5.63 -2.92
C PRO A 158 -7.97 6.54 -3.00
N GLY A 159 -8.30 7.03 -4.20
CA GLY A 159 -9.48 7.84 -4.42
C GLY A 159 -10.74 6.99 -4.61
N HIS A 160 -11.72 7.11 -3.72
CA HIS A 160 -12.97 6.34 -3.74
C HIS A 160 -13.75 6.52 -5.05
N GLY A 161 -14.03 7.77 -5.47
CA GLY A 161 -14.73 8.05 -6.72
C GLY A 161 -13.89 7.72 -7.98
N GLU A 162 -12.58 7.81 -7.83
CA GLU A 162 -11.61 7.55 -8.88
C GLU A 162 -11.48 6.05 -9.19
N ALA A 163 -11.48 5.19 -8.18
CA ALA A 163 -11.53 3.74 -8.34
C ALA A 163 -12.87 3.30 -8.95
N LEU A 164 -13.98 3.87 -8.47
CA LEU A 164 -15.32 3.59 -8.99
C LEU A 164 -15.46 3.92 -10.48
N ALA A 165 -15.03 5.11 -10.91
CA ALA A 165 -15.08 5.50 -12.31
C ALA A 165 -14.32 4.52 -13.21
N ARG A 166 -13.21 3.95 -12.70
CA ARG A 166 -12.37 2.99 -13.43
C ARG A 166 -12.97 1.59 -13.45
N LEU A 167 -13.52 1.15 -12.33
CA LEU A 167 -14.27 -0.10 -12.28
C LEU A 167 -15.49 -0.05 -13.20
N ALA A 168 -16.24 1.05 -13.21
CA ALA A 168 -17.37 1.27 -14.12
C ALA A 168 -16.91 1.31 -15.59
N TRP A 169 -15.79 1.97 -15.90
CA TRP A 169 -15.22 1.98 -17.25
C TRP A 169 -14.81 0.57 -17.71
N LEU A 170 -14.20 -0.22 -16.83
CA LEU A 170 -13.85 -1.61 -17.10
C LEU A 170 -15.12 -2.48 -17.26
N GLY A 171 -16.07 -2.39 -16.33
CA GLY A 171 -17.32 -3.14 -16.38
C GLY A 171 -18.16 -2.84 -17.64
N GLY A 172 -18.24 -1.57 -18.04
CA GLY A 172 -18.93 -1.14 -19.26
C GLY A 172 -18.35 -1.68 -20.57
N ARG A 173 -17.16 -2.29 -20.53
CA ARG A 173 -16.55 -3.01 -21.67
C ARG A 173 -16.71 -4.52 -21.59
N GLY A 174 -17.57 -5.01 -20.69
CA GLY A 174 -17.90 -6.41 -20.54
C GLY A 174 -16.87 -7.21 -19.75
N TYR A 175 -16.05 -6.56 -18.92
CA TYR A 175 -15.08 -7.26 -18.10
C TYR A 175 -15.73 -7.82 -16.84
N PRO A 176 -15.61 -9.13 -16.58
CA PRO A 176 -16.17 -9.72 -15.38
C PRO A 176 -15.35 -9.28 -14.17
N PHE A 177 -16.03 -8.75 -13.16
CA PHE A 177 -15.42 -8.52 -11.86
C PHE A 177 -15.10 -9.87 -11.20
N ASP A 178 -13.87 -9.99 -10.68
CA ASP A 178 -13.37 -11.24 -10.11
C ASP A 178 -12.99 -11.07 -8.63
N ALA A 179 -12.71 -12.21 -7.97
CA ALA A 179 -12.27 -12.24 -6.59
C ALA A 179 -11.00 -11.40 -6.33
N LYS A 180 -10.12 -11.25 -7.32
CA LYS A 180 -8.87 -10.50 -7.17
C LYS A 180 -9.14 -9.01 -7.04
N ALA A 181 -10.12 -8.47 -7.78
CA ALA A 181 -10.57 -7.09 -7.65
C ALA A 181 -11.07 -6.78 -6.23
N VAL A 182 -11.92 -7.66 -5.67
CA VAL A 182 -12.47 -7.52 -4.32
C VAL A 182 -11.35 -7.54 -3.27
N VAL A 183 -10.42 -8.49 -3.38
CA VAL A 183 -9.26 -8.60 -2.48
C VAL A 183 -8.38 -7.35 -2.55
N ALA A 184 -8.15 -6.80 -3.75
CA ALA A 184 -7.34 -5.60 -3.92
C ALA A 184 -8.02 -4.35 -3.34
N ALA A 185 -9.32 -4.15 -3.61
CA ALA A 185 -10.12 -3.09 -3.01
C ALA A 185 -10.09 -3.17 -1.48
N THR A 186 -10.32 -4.37 -0.94
CA THR A 186 -10.33 -4.63 0.50
C THR A 186 -8.99 -4.32 1.15
N ARG A 187 -7.87 -4.76 0.54
CA ARG A 187 -6.53 -4.48 1.05
C ARG A 187 -6.24 -2.97 1.10
N SER A 188 -6.70 -2.22 0.09
CA SER A 188 -6.53 -0.77 0.02
C SER A 188 -7.48 0.01 0.94
N GLY A 189 -8.53 -0.63 1.47
CA GLY A 189 -9.56 0.05 2.25
C GLY A 189 -10.55 0.87 1.43
N ASN A 190 -10.57 0.70 0.11
CA ASN A 190 -11.48 1.45 -0.76
C ASN A 190 -12.90 0.91 -0.64
N THR A 191 -13.64 1.45 0.31
CA THR A 191 -15.02 1.05 0.66
C THR A 191 -15.98 1.15 -0.52
N ALA A 192 -15.87 2.22 -1.30
CA ALA A 192 -16.71 2.48 -2.47
C ALA A 192 -16.46 1.43 -3.56
N ALA A 193 -15.19 1.12 -3.84
CA ALA A 193 -14.83 0.07 -4.77
C ALA A 193 -15.33 -1.31 -4.29
N VAL A 194 -15.20 -1.62 -2.99
CA VAL A 194 -15.74 -2.86 -2.43
C VAL A 194 -17.26 -2.93 -2.63
N GLN A 195 -18.01 -1.92 -2.20
CA GLN A 195 -19.48 -1.89 -2.33
C GLN A 195 -19.94 -2.14 -3.77
N HIS A 196 -19.32 -1.46 -4.73
CA HIS A 196 -19.63 -1.67 -6.13
C HIS A 196 -19.30 -3.08 -6.61
N LEU A 197 -18.14 -3.64 -6.24
CA LEU A 197 -17.76 -5.00 -6.64
C LEU A 197 -18.67 -6.07 -6.02
N LEU A 198 -19.19 -5.84 -4.81
CA LEU A 198 -20.10 -6.76 -4.13
C LEU A 198 -21.47 -6.89 -4.82
N GLU A 199 -21.88 -5.93 -5.65
CA GLU A 199 -23.11 -6.03 -6.46
C GLU A 199 -23.01 -7.11 -7.56
N TRP A 200 -21.79 -7.46 -7.97
CA TRP A 200 -21.53 -8.34 -9.11
C TRP A 200 -20.89 -9.67 -8.73
N VAL A 201 -20.13 -9.70 -7.64
CA VAL A 201 -19.44 -10.91 -7.19
C VAL A 201 -20.38 -11.71 -6.29
N PRO A 202 -20.59 -13.01 -6.54
CA PRO A 202 -21.47 -13.82 -5.72
C PRO A 202 -20.98 -13.84 -4.27
N VAL A 203 -21.95 -13.77 -3.35
CA VAL A 203 -21.70 -13.96 -1.91
C VAL A 203 -20.98 -15.30 -1.71
N ASP A 204 -19.98 -15.31 -0.82
CA ASP A 204 -19.20 -16.51 -0.46
C ASP A 204 -18.30 -17.04 -1.60
N GLU A 205 -17.87 -16.18 -2.53
CA GLU A 205 -16.89 -16.53 -3.58
C GLU A 205 -15.62 -17.15 -2.97
N PRO A 206 -15.28 -18.43 -3.27
CA PRO A 206 -14.24 -19.17 -2.58
C PRO A 206 -12.86 -18.54 -2.57
N ARG A 207 -12.52 -17.84 -3.67
CA ARG A 207 -11.22 -17.19 -3.83
C ARG A 207 -11.09 -15.87 -3.06
N ALA A 208 -12.21 -15.24 -2.67
CA ALA A 208 -12.24 -13.98 -1.95
C ALA A 208 -12.53 -14.19 -0.45
N ARG A 209 -13.48 -15.06 -0.10
CA ARG A 209 -14.08 -15.16 1.24
C ARG A 209 -13.10 -15.25 2.41
N ASN A 210 -12.08 -16.10 2.32
CA ASN A 210 -11.12 -16.28 3.42
C ASN A 210 -10.21 -15.04 3.62
N HIS A 211 -9.87 -14.35 2.53
CA HIS A 211 -8.87 -13.29 2.56
C HIS A 211 -9.47 -11.93 2.91
N ILE A 212 -10.69 -11.62 2.47
CA ILE A 212 -11.23 -10.26 2.58
C ILE A 212 -11.55 -9.87 4.02
N VAL A 213 -12.11 -10.78 4.83
CA VAL A 213 -12.43 -10.49 6.24
C VAL A 213 -11.14 -10.25 7.03
N TYR A 214 -10.16 -11.14 6.88
CA TYR A 214 -8.83 -11.03 7.47
C TYR A 214 -8.11 -9.74 7.07
N LEU A 215 -8.09 -9.41 5.76
CA LEU A 215 -7.43 -8.20 5.25
C LEU A 215 -8.11 -6.91 5.71
N ALA A 216 -9.45 -6.89 5.76
CA ALA A 216 -10.19 -5.73 6.26
C ALA A 216 -9.93 -5.53 7.76
N ALA A 217 -9.88 -6.63 8.52
CA ALA A 217 -9.61 -6.60 9.96
C ALA A 217 -8.19 -6.08 10.25
N GLY A 218 -7.15 -6.65 9.62
CA GLY A 218 -5.77 -6.19 9.79
C GLY A 218 -5.46 -4.82 9.19
N GLY A 219 -6.26 -4.37 8.21
CA GLY A 219 -6.13 -3.07 7.55
C GLY A 219 -6.81 -1.90 8.29
N ARG A 220 -7.51 -2.15 9.41
CA ARG A 220 -8.36 -1.16 10.10
C ARG A 220 -9.53 -0.66 9.25
N HIS A 221 -9.99 -1.46 8.30
CA HIS A 221 -11.00 -1.08 7.32
C HIS A 221 -12.42 -1.40 7.83
N LEU A 222 -12.83 -0.77 8.93
CA LEU A 222 -14.14 -1.01 9.57
C LEU A 222 -15.32 -0.86 8.61
N ALA A 223 -15.32 0.20 7.79
CA ALA A 223 -16.37 0.45 6.81
C ALA A 223 -16.44 -0.65 5.72
N VAL A 224 -15.32 -1.33 5.42
CA VAL A 224 -15.33 -2.49 4.51
C VAL A 224 -15.99 -3.69 5.20
N LEU A 225 -15.66 -3.97 6.46
CA LEU A 225 -16.31 -5.04 7.23
C LEU A 225 -17.82 -4.84 7.37
N GLN A 226 -18.24 -3.60 7.62
CA GLN A 226 -19.66 -3.22 7.66
C GLN A 226 -20.34 -3.43 6.31
N ALA A 227 -19.71 -3.03 5.21
CA ALA A 227 -20.24 -3.28 3.87
C ALA A 227 -20.37 -4.78 3.55
N LEU A 228 -19.39 -5.60 3.96
CA LEU A 228 -19.44 -7.05 3.82
C LEU A 228 -20.59 -7.66 4.62
N HIS A 229 -20.80 -7.20 5.86
CA HIS A 229 -21.90 -7.64 6.71
C HIS A 229 -23.26 -7.34 6.08
N VAL A 230 -23.46 -6.10 5.60
CA VAL A 230 -24.70 -5.68 4.93
C VAL A 230 -24.94 -6.48 3.64
N ALA A 231 -23.88 -6.83 2.92
CA ALA A 231 -23.95 -7.68 1.72
C ALA A 231 -24.15 -9.18 2.02
N GLY A 232 -24.27 -9.57 3.30
CA GLY A 232 -24.54 -10.96 3.70
C GLY A 232 -23.34 -11.89 3.62
N TRP A 233 -22.11 -11.37 3.64
CA TRP A 233 -20.91 -12.22 3.67
C TRP A 233 -20.77 -12.93 5.02
N PRO A 234 -20.35 -14.20 5.05
CA PRO A 234 -20.26 -15.00 6.27
C PRO A 234 -19.02 -14.63 7.10
N ILE A 235 -19.07 -13.47 7.75
CA ILE A 235 -17.99 -12.96 8.63
C ILE A 235 -17.84 -13.84 9.89
N ASP A 236 -18.96 -14.39 10.36
CA ASP A 236 -19.06 -15.28 11.52
C ASP A 236 -18.11 -16.47 11.46
N ARG A 237 -17.98 -17.10 10.29
CA ARG A 237 -17.11 -18.26 10.06
C ARG A 237 -15.62 -17.95 10.24
N TYR A 238 -15.23 -16.69 10.14
CA TYR A 238 -13.84 -16.23 10.21
C TYR A 238 -13.60 -15.30 11.41
N MET A 239 -14.52 -15.29 12.38
CA MET A 239 -14.48 -14.37 13.49
C MET A 239 -13.20 -14.52 14.31
N ALA A 240 -12.79 -15.73 14.65
CA ALA A 240 -11.57 -15.98 15.42
C ALA A 240 -10.29 -15.46 14.72
N ASP A 241 -10.15 -15.70 13.42
CA ASP A 241 -9.00 -15.22 12.64
C ASP A 241 -9.01 -13.69 12.51
N ALA A 242 -10.19 -13.11 12.28
CA ALA A 242 -10.38 -11.67 12.10
C ALA A 242 -10.11 -10.90 13.40
N THR A 243 -10.62 -11.37 14.54
CA THR A 243 -10.38 -10.75 15.84
C THR A 243 -8.91 -10.88 16.26
N CYS A 244 -8.30 -12.04 16.06
CA CYS A 244 -6.86 -12.23 16.30
C CYS A 244 -6.01 -11.28 15.46
N GLU A 245 -6.33 -11.10 14.16
CA GLU A 245 -5.57 -10.19 13.30
C GLU A 245 -5.78 -8.72 13.69
N ALA A 246 -7.02 -8.31 13.99
CA ALA A 246 -7.31 -6.96 14.49
C ALA A 246 -6.56 -6.70 15.80
N ALA A 247 -6.51 -7.68 16.71
CA ALA A 247 -5.80 -7.57 17.97
C ALA A 247 -4.28 -7.47 17.79
N LYS A 248 -3.67 -8.32 16.94
CA LYS A 248 -2.24 -8.24 16.60
C LYS A 248 -1.83 -6.88 16.05
N LYS A 249 -2.74 -6.20 15.35
CA LYS A 249 -2.50 -4.87 14.76
C LYS A 249 -2.94 -3.71 15.65
N GLY A 250 -3.52 -3.97 16.82
CA GLY A 250 -3.95 -2.94 17.77
C GLY A 250 -5.24 -2.22 17.35
N HIS A 251 -6.04 -2.78 16.44
CA HIS A 251 -7.22 -2.11 15.87
C HIS A 251 -8.47 -2.28 16.74
N LEU A 252 -8.51 -1.56 17.87
CA LEU A 252 -9.59 -1.65 18.86
C LEU A 252 -10.99 -1.46 18.26
N GLN A 253 -11.21 -0.46 17.41
CA GLN A 253 -12.52 -0.18 16.82
C GLN A 253 -13.05 -1.32 15.93
N VAL A 254 -12.15 -2.03 15.26
CA VAL A 254 -12.51 -3.20 14.46
C VAL A 254 -12.87 -4.35 15.38
N LEU A 255 -12.05 -4.59 16.42
CA LEU A 255 -12.28 -5.66 17.37
C LEU A 255 -13.59 -5.45 18.16
N SER A 256 -13.85 -4.21 18.61
CA SER A 256 -15.08 -3.87 19.32
C SER A 256 -16.30 -4.12 18.45
N TRP A 257 -16.28 -3.68 17.20
CA TRP A 257 -17.37 -3.94 16.26
C TRP A 257 -17.56 -5.44 16.01
N LEU A 258 -16.49 -6.22 15.82
CA LEU A 258 -16.60 -7.67 15.63
C LEU A 258 -17.22 -8.39 16.83
N LEU A 259 -16.92 -7.96 18.06
CA LEU A 259 -17.42 -8.60 19.28
C LEU A 259 -18.79 -8.09 19.75
N GLU A 260 -19.17 -6.87 19.39
CA GLU A 260 -20.43 -6.23 19.84
C GLU A 260 -21.58 -6.39 18.85
N VAL A 261 -21.29 -6.73 17.59
CA VAL A 261 -22.33 -7.06 16.60
C VAL A 261 -23.10 -8.31 17.03
N GLN A 262 -24.42 -8.28 16.91
CA GLN A 262 -25.27 -9.44 17.18
C GLN A 262 -25.19 -10.43 16.02
N TRP A 263 -24.35 -11.44 16.19
CA TRP A 263 -24.26 -12.59 15.29
C TRP A 263 -25.31 -13.64 15.64
N VAL A 264 -25.62 -14.53 14.69
CA VAL A 264 -26.69 -15.53 14.84
C VAL A 264 -26.38 -16.56 15.93
N GLU A 265 -25.11 -16.80 16.24
CA GLU A 265 -24.67 -17.65 17.35
C GLU A 265 -23.76 -16.89 18.33
N PRO A 266 -23.88 -17.11 19.65
CA PRO A 266 -23.01 -16.50 20.64
C PRO A 266 -21.59 -17.09 20.56
N LEU A 267 -20.75 -16.47 19.74
CA LEU A 267 -19.33 -16.83 19.56
C LEU A 267 -18.40 -16.16 20.60
N LEU A 268 -18.95 -15.32 21.48
CA LEU A 268 -18.17 -14.44 22.36
C LEU A 268 -17.20 -15.22 23.27
N ASP A 269 -17.64 -16.33 23.85
CA ASP A 269 -16.83 -17.18 24.73
C ASP A 269 -15.73 -17.95 23.96
N VAL A 270 -15.94 -18.22 22.68
CA VAL A 270 -14.95 -18.90 21.82
C VAL A 270 -13.84 -17.92 21.41
N VAL A 271 -14.15 -16.63 21.34
CA VAL A 271 -13.23 -15.61 20.83
C VAL A 271 -12.44 -14.91 21.93
N LEU A 272 -12.99 -14.75 23.13
CA LEU A 272 -12.29 -14.17 24.30
C LEU A 272 -11.35 -15.20 24.95
N ASP A 273 -10.35 -15.66 24.19
CA ASP A 273 -9.38 -16.66 24.64
C ASP A 273 -8.01 -16.06 25.00
N GLU A 274 -7.14 -16.90 25.56
CA GLU A 274 -5.78 -16.49 25.94
C GLU A 274 -4.92 -16.07 24.73
N SER A 275 -5.22 -16.64 23.55
CA SER A 275 -4.53 -16.33 22.29
C SER A 275 -4.82 -14.91 21.82
N LEU A 276 -6.07 -14.45 21.93
CA LEU A 276 -6.49 -13.10 21.58
C LEU A 276 -5.79 -12.06 22.47
N PHE A 277 -5.68 -12.35 23.77
CA PHE A 277 -4.98 -11.46 24.71
C PHE A 277 -3.48 -11.40 24.42
N ALA A 278 -2.84 -12.54 24.14
CA ALA A 278 -1.44 -12.58 23.72
C ALA A 278 -1.19 -11.84 22.39
N ALA A 279 -2.13 -11.95 21.44
CA ALA A 279 -2.11 -11.18 20.19
C ALA A 279 -2.19 -9.67 20.45
N ALA A 280 -3.11 -9.23 21.31
CA ALA A 280 -3.23 -7.83 21.71
C ALA A 280 -1.95 -7.33 22.40
N ALA A 281 -1.33 -8.13 23.26
CA ALA A 281 -0.06 -7.81 23.89
C ALA A 281 1.06 -7.61 22.86
N GLY A 282 1.10 -8.46 21.83
CA GLY A 282 2.02 -8.31 20.69
C GLY A 282 1.83 -7.03 19.85
N SER A 283 0.69 -6.35 19.98
CA SER A 283 0.47 -5.05 19.33
C SER A 283 1.05 -3.86 20.10
N GLY A 284 1.32 -4.04 21.40
CA GLY A 284 1.73 -2.95 22.29
C GLY A 284 0.60 -1.96 22.68
N SER A 285 -0.66 -2.22 22.29
CA SER A 285 -1.78 -1.33 22.60
C SER A 285 -2.31 -1.55 24.03
N VAL A 286 -1.94 -0.68 24.96
CA VAL A 286 -2.42 -0.71 26.37
C VAL A 286 -3.94 -0.56 26.45
N GLU A 287 -4.52 0.34 25.63
CA GLU A 287 -5.97 0.54 25.56
C GLU A 287 -6.70 -0.76 25.19
N LEU A 288 -6.16 -1.51 24.22
CA LEU A 288 -6.71 -2.79 23.79
C LEU A 288 -6.60 -3.86 24.88
N LEU A 289 -5.48 -3.90 25.61
CA LEU A 289 -5.27 -4.82 26.72
C LEU A 289 -6.26 -4.57 27.87
N ALA A 290 -6.43 -3.30 28.27
CA ALA A 290 -7.40 -2.91 29.27
C ALA A 290 -8.83 -3.29 28.85
N TRP A 291 -9.20 -2.97 27.61
CA TRP A 291 -10.52 -3.27 27.05
C TRP A 291 -10.84 -4.77 27.02
N LEU A 292 -9.86 -5.62 26.69
CA LEU A 292 -10.01 -7.09 26.73
C LEU A 292 -10.09 -7.61 28.17
N ARG A 293 -9.35 -6.99 29.10
CA ARG A 293 -9.31 -7.39 30.50
C ARG A 293 -10.65 -7.14 31.19
N GLU A 294 -11.28 -6.00 30.92
CA GLU A 294 -12.64 -5.66 31.39
C GLU A 294 -13.69 -6.69 30.95
N ARG A 295 -13.48 -7.35 29.80
CA ARG A 295 -14.35 -8.38 29.24
C ARG A 295 -14.03 -9.79 29.75
N GLY A 296 -13.12 -9.93 30.71
CA GLY A 296 -12.78 -11.20 31.32
C GLY A 296 -11.83 -12.08 30.49
N CYS A 297 -11.21 -11.53 29.44
CA CYS A 297 -10.22 -12.24 28.65
C CYS A 297 -9.01 -12.62 29.53
N ARG A 298 -8.59 -13.88 29.47
CA ARG A 298 -7.47 -14.41 30.26
C ARG A 298 -6.16 -14.15 29.55
N TRP A 299 -5.07 -13.99 30.31
CA TRP A 299 -3.72 -13.98 29.76
C TRP A 299 -3.19 -15.42 29.61
N SER A 300 -2.27 -15.61 28.68
CA SER A 300 -1.45 -16.83 28.55
C SER A 300 -0.10 -16.65 29.24
N GLY A 301 0.65 -17.74 29.47
CA GLY A 301 2.06 -17.67 29.88
C GLY A 301 2.96 -16.91 28.89
N TYR A 302 2.54 -16.80 27.62
CA TYR A 302 3.26 -16.09 26.56
C TYR A 302 2.90 -14.60 26.46
N THR A 303 1.89 -14.11 27.19
CA THR A 303 1.39 -12.73 27.05
C THR A 303 2.47 -11.70 27.32
N PHE A 304 3.27 -11.88 28.38
CA PHE A 304 4.36 -10.96 28.72
C PHE A 304 5.48 -10.99 27.67
N VAL A 305 5.81 -12.18 27.14
CA VAL A 305 6.82 -12.35 26.07
C VAL A 305 6.37 -11.62 24.79
N ARG A 306 5.08 -11.73 24.42
CA ARG A 306 4.53 -11.01 23.26
C ARG A 306 4.60 -9.49 23.42
N ALA A 307 4.29 -8.97 24.61
CA ALA A 307 4.46 -7.55 24.89
C ALA A 307 5.94 -7.12 24.77
N ALA A 308 6.88 -7.94 25.23
CA ALA A 308 8.31 -7.67 25.06
C ALA A 308 8.74 -7.70 23.59
N GLU A 309 8.28 -8.69 22.80
CA GLU A 309 8.52 -8.77 21.36
C GLU A 309 7.98 -7.55 20.59
N SER A 310 6.91 -6.91 21.09
CA SER A 310 6.36 -5.69 20.49
C SER A 310 7.28 -4.46 20.67
N GLY A 311 8.22 -4.50 21.63
CA GLY A 311 9.05 -3.36 22.02
C GLY A 311 8.31 -2.26 22.80
N CYS A 312 7.05 -2.47 23.18
CA CYS A 312 6.25 -1.46 23.88
C CYS A 312 6.43 -1.55 25.41
N ALA A 313 7.26 -0.66 25.97
CA ALA A 313 7.48 -0.58 27.42
C ALA A 313 6.19 -0.33 28.22
N ALA A 314 5.31 0.55 27.73
CA ALA A 314 4.04 0.86 28.39
C ALA A 314 3.12 -0.38 28.51
N ALA A 315 3.11 -1.26 27.50
CA ALA A 315 2.36 -2.52 27.55
C ALA A 315 2.95 -3.50 28.57
N MET A 316 4.28 -3.58 28.68
CA MET A 316 4.93 -4.42 29.68
C MET A 316 4.72 -3.91 31.11
N GLU A 317 4.83 -2.60 31.32
CA GLU A 317 4.58 -1.95 32.62
C GLU A 317 3.14 -2.18 33.06
N TRP A 318 2.18 -1.93 32.17
CA TRP A 318 0.76 -2.18 32.44
C TRP A 318 0.48 -3.65 32.80
N LEU A 319 1.06 -4.60 32.05
CA LEU A 319 0.93 -6.03 32.36
C LEU A 319 1.54 -6.40 33.72
N ALA A 320 2.67 -5.78 34.09
CA ALA A 320 3.31 -6.01 35.39
C ALA A 320 2.47 -5.46 36.54
N GLU A 321 1.87 -4.27 36.37
CA GLU A 321 0.97 -3.65 37.34
C GLU A 321 -0.31 -4.46 37.55
N GLU A 322 -0.89 -4.99 36.48
CA GLU A 322 -2.07 -5.86 36.54
C GLU A 322 -1.77 -7.26 37.09
N GLY A 323 -0.50 -7.60 37.31
CA GLY A 323 -0.08 -8.88 37.90
C GLY A 323 0.02 -10.04 36.91
N CYS A 324 0.26 -9.76 35.62
CA CYS A 324 0.52 -10.80 34.63
C CYS A 324 1.79 -11.59 35.01
N PRO A 325 1.74 -12.93 35.08
CA PRO A 325 2.90 -13.74 35.42
C PRO A 325 3.97 -13.62 34.33
N VAL A 326 5.20 -13.36 34.75
CA VAL A 326 6.37 -13.46 33.88
C VAL A 326 6.84 -14.91 33.93
N GLU A 327 6.63 -15.69 32.86
CA GLU A 327 7.24 -17.01 32.76
C GLU A 327 8.75 -16.86 32.57
N VAL A 328 9.48 -16.95 33.68
CA VAL A 328 10.94 -17.02 33.68
C VAL A 328 11.32 -18.48 33.50
N SER A 329 11.68 -18.91 32.29
CA SER A 329 12.30 -20.22 32.12
C SER A 329 13.72 -20.16 32.70
N TRP A 330 13.87 -20.59 33.95
CA TRP A 330 15.18 -20.76 34.57
C TRP A 330 15.91 -21.90 33.85
N GLY A 331 16.78 -21.56 32.89
CA GLY A 331 17.77 -22.51 32.40
C GLY A 331 18.61 -22.98 33.58
N SER A 332 18.67 -24.29 33.80
CA SER A 332 19.38 -24.91 34.92
C SER A 332 20.88 -24.58 34.93
N ARG A 333 21.24 -23.44 35.52
CA ARG A 333 22.52 -23.05 36.15
C ARG A 333 22.39 -21.58 36.51
N GLY A 334 22.59 -21.24 37.79
CA GLY A 334 22.38 -19.90 38.33
C GLY A 334 23.13 -18.79 37.61
N SER A 335 22.45 -18.12 36.69
CA SER A 335 22.78 -16.78 36.20
C SER A 335 21.49 -15.97 36.09
N GLU A 336 21.47 -14.80 36.73
CA GLU A 336 20.42 -13.77 36.66
C GLU A 336 20.30 -13.19 35.25
N LEU A 337 19.71 -13.93 34.32
CA LEU A 337 19.37 -13.45 32.99
C LEU A 337 17.93 -13.82 32.69
N ALA A 338 17.02 -12.86 32.93
CA ALA A 338 15.72 -12.86 32.28
C ALA A 338 15.97 -12.71 30.78
N LEU A 339 15.71 -13.76 30.01
CA LEU A 339 15.69 -13.70 28.55
C LEU A 339 14.48 -12.86 28.12
N ALA A 340 14.68 -11.55 28.01
CA ALA A 340 13.83 -10.69 27.21
C ALA A 340 14.34 -10.77 25.76
N ALA A 341 13.58 -11.45 24.90
CA ALA A 341 13.83 -11.44 23.47
C ALA A 341 13.54 -10.02 22.93
N GLY A 342 14.59 -9.21 22.79
CA GLY A 342 14.56 -7.94 22.07
C GLY A 342 15.43 -8.05 20.82
N SER A 343 14.81 -7.98 19.64
CA SER A 343 15.53 -7.76 18.39
C SER A 343 16.15 -6.36 18.40
N ASN A 344 17.49 -6.29 18.24
CA ASN A 344 18.31 -5.11 17.93
C ASN A 344 17.73 -3.74 18.33
N GLU A 345 18.18 -3.28 19.51
CA GLU A 345 18.15 -1.91 20.07
C GLU A 345 17.38 -1.81 21.40
N GLY A 346 18.05 -2.21 22.49
CA GLY A 346 17.64 -1.90 23.87
C GLY A 346 17.24 -3.12 24.71
N LEU A 347 18.16 -3.62 25.55
CA LEU A 347 17.82 -4.52 26.64
C LEU A 347 16.98 -3.75 27.66
N VAL A 348 15.70 -4.09 27.82
CA VAL A 348 14.89 -3.61 28.96
C VAL A 348 14.96 -4.67 30.05
N ILE A 349 15.74 -4.39 31.09
CA ILE A 349 15.81 -5.22 32.31
C ILE A 349 14.68 -4.77 33.22
N VAL A 350 13.65 -5.61 33.39
CA VAL A 350 12.57 -5.37 34.36
C VAL A 350 13.05 -5.84 35.74
N TYR A 351 13.34 -4.90 36.63
CA TYR A 351 13.58 -5.20 38.05
C TYR A 351 12.25 -5.37 38.79
N ARG A 352 12.14 -6.43 39.61
CA ARG A 352 11.07 -6.55 40.62
C ARG A 352 11.52 -5.81 41.87
N TRP A 353 10.94 -4.64 42.18
CA TRP A 353 11.07 -4.06 43.51
C TRP A 353 10.29 -4.93 44.49
N GLY A 354 11.00 -5.77 45.24
CA GLY A 354 10.45 -6.46 46.40
C GLY A 354 10.11 -5.44 47.47
N GLY A 355 8.82 -5.18 47.67
CA GLY A 355 8.31 -4.47 48.84
C GLY A 355 8.52 -5.31 50.11
N CYS A 356 9.02 -4.65 51.14
CA CYS A 356 9.46 -5.19 52.42
C CYS A 356 8.44 -6.07 53.15
N ALA A 357 8.94 -7.06 53.90
CA ALA A 357 8.35 -7.51 55.15
C ALA A 357 9.17 -6.90 56.31
#